data_AF-A0A9D7S2E9-F1
#
_entry.id   AF-A0A9D7S2E9-F1
#
_cell.length_a   1.000
_cell.length_b   1.000
_cell.length_c   1.000
_cell.angle_alpha   90.00
_cell.angle_beta   90.00
_cell.angle_gamma   90.00
#
_symmetry.space_group_name_H-M   'P 1'
#
loop_
_entity.id
_entity.type
_entity.pdbx_description
1 polymer ?
#
loop_
_entity_poly.entity_id
_entity_poly.type
_entity_poly.pdbx_seq_one_letter_code
_entity_poly.pdbx_strand_id
1 'polypeptide(L)'
;MLDRDCCSRERIGSAIQGPETAIGIRIRVSVRATGLRCRKRRCRPSPAAALPGLAQLAGIPTQPSILAAHSDPKLRHKSPDGSHTVRAFLNFAATALLSALALAPRIVAAQGGPPPLPPLGAPPIPASNPQTPAKIALGQALYWDEQLSITGTVACGTCHMPRAGGNEPRTAQPNSASVNPGSDQLFGSNDDIVGSMGVANHDADGLYQTSALFGMAPQVGTRQSQSAINAAYPTTLFWDGRAGSVFVDPITQTTLIANGGALENQALGPVVNGVEMAHTARTLLDVATRVAGVRPLRLSPYVPPALQSWIANRDYPTLFAEVFGSNEVTPARIALAIASYERSLIANQTPHDLQSLTQAEVAGRQAFQQAGCARCHGGPLLSDNDFHYIGVRPQNADPGRFAVTANNADRGRMRTPPLRNVELSAPYFADGRFRTLEEVVDFYNRGGDFTAPNKDPRIVPLGLNAQQRAAIVTFLKRPLTDPRAQNETGPFERPMLFSESPYLPQPASAGTPGLGATTPRLFAAEPPLAGSSEFTIGVDRGRALAAARAVLSLSDPTSADAPAVLTQNFALTSSGSGSMHLALPNDANLQGVTLYLRVFVEDAAASGGWSSSNSVSFQLLEINDEVFRQGFED
;
A
#
# COMPACT_ATOMS: atom_id res chain seq x y z
N MET A 1 -12.91 -32.55 -32.61
CA MET A 1 -12.33 -33.21 -33.80
C MET A 1 -11.57 -32.11 -34.53
N LEU A 2 -10.25 -32.05 -34.37
CA LEU A 2 -9.25 -32.72 -35.24
C LEU A 2 -9.25 -32.08 -36.65
N ASP A 3 -8.13 -31.64 -37.24
CA ASP A 3 -6.73 -31.71 -36.78
C ASP A 3 -5.85 -30.56 -37.33
N ARG A 4 -4.64 -30.51 -36.76
CA ARG A 4 -3.42 -29.74 -37.04
C ARG A 4 -3.08 -29.40 -38.50
N ASP A 5 -2.22 -28.39 -38.67
CA ASP A 5 -0.97 -28.60 -39.41
C ASP A 5 0.21 -27.73 -38.92
N CYS A 6 1.44 -28.16 -39.22
CA CYS A 6 2.71 -27.62 -38.68
C CYS A 6 3.76 -27.44 -39.78
N CYS A 7 4.55 -26.36 -39.75
CA CYS A 7 5.93 -26.25 -40.27
C CYS A 7 6.41 -24.78 -40.13
N SER A 8 7.67 -24.41 -40.03
CA SER A 8 8.93 -24.97 -39.49
C SER A 8 10.00 -23.94 -39.92
N ARG A 9 11.05 -23.74 -39.11
CA ARG A 9 12.13 -22.78 -39.41
C ARG A 9 13.09 -23.35 -40.44
N GLU A 10 13.76 -22.48 -41.21
CA GLU A 10 15.12 -22.77 -41.64
C GLU A 10 16.03 -21.53 -41.56
N ARG A 11 17.32 -21.76 -41.30
CA ARG A 11 18.35 -20.73 -41.13
C ARG A 11 19.18 -20.62 -42.40
N ILE A 12 19.64 -19.42 -42.74
CA ILE A 12 20.85 -19.21 -43.54
C ILE A 12 21.82 -18.42 -42.66
N GLY A 13 23.10 -18.75 -42.69
CA GLY A 13 24.13 -18.08 -41.90
C GLY A 13 25.43 -17.84 -42.68
N SER A 14 26.46 -17.39 -41.96
CA SER A 14 27.83 -17.12 -42.41
C SER A 14 28.12 -15.74 -43.04
N ALA A 15 28.47 -14.80 -42.16
CA ALA A 15 29.75 -14.05 -42.14
C ALA A 15 30.42 -13.56 -43.45
N ILE A 16 30.85 -12.30 -43.46
CA ILE A 16 32.28 -11.87 -43.39
C ILE A 16 32.39 -10.32 -43.40
N GLN A 17 33.34 -9.80 -42.59
CA GLN A 17 34.10 -8.52 -42.61
C GLN A 17 33.53 -7.23 -43.29
N GLY A 18 33.77 -6.08 -42.63
CA GLY A 18 33.70 -4.74 -43.25
C GLY A 18 34.95 -4.42 -44.11
N PRO A 19 35.29 -3.13 -44.41
CA PRO A 19 34.83 -1.89 -43.76
C PRO A 19 34.38 -0.78 -44.75
N GLU A 20 34.41 0.46 -44.27
CA GLU A 20 34.61 1.73 -45.01
C GLU A 20 33.44 2.44 -45.75
N THR A 21 33.00 3.51 -45.07
CA THR A 21 32.88 4.91 -45.53
C THR A 21 32.05 5.35 -46.75
N ALA A 22 31.32 6.43 -46.47
CA ALA A 22 31.12 7.64 -47.28
C ALA A 22 29.92 7.75 -48.24
N ILE A 23 29.00 8.63 -47.81
CA ILE A 23 28.46 9.79 -48.57
C ILE A 23 27.77 9.49 -49.92
N GLY A 24 26.44 9.62 -49.93
CA GLY A 24 25.63 9.46 -51.14
C GLY A 24 24.27 10.17 -51.10
N ILE A 25 24.21 11.45 -50.73
CA ILE A 25 22.97 12.24 -50.80
C ILE A 25 22.51 12.31 -52.27
N ARG A 26 21.31 11.76 -52.58
CA ARG A 26 20.49 12.24 -53.70
C ARG A 26 19.00 12.30 -53.33
N ILE A 27 18.54 13.53 -53.17
CA ILE A 27 17.13 13.90 -53.13
C ILE A 27 16.46 13.45 -54.44
N ARG A 28 15.31 12.77 -54.34
CA ARG A 28 14.30 12.75 -55.40
C ARG A 28 12.95 13.18 -54.83
N VAL A 29 12.57 14.42 -55.14
CA VAL A 29 11.18 14.86 -55.07
C VAL A 29 10.40 14.11 -56.15
N SER A 30 9.25 13.53 -55.77
CA SER A 30 8.20 13.20 -56.74
C SER A 30 6.85 13.54 -56.12
N VAL A 31 6.13 14.43 -56.77
CA VAL A 31 4.78 14.86 -56.37
C VAL A 31 3.77 14.02 -57.13
N ARG A 32 2.80 13.43 -56.42
CA ARG A 32 1.44 13.28 -56.96
C ARG A 32 0.38 13.29 -55.88
N ALA A 33 -0.61 14.15 -56.07
CA ALA A 33 -1.74 14.34 -55.17
C ALA A 33 -2.93 13.46 -55.57
N THR A 34 -3.77 13.10 -54.60
CA THR A 34 -5.26 13.16 -54.60
C THR A 34 -5.79 12.35 -53.41
N GLY A 35 -6.80 12.79 -52.65
CA GLY A 35 -7.46 14.09 -52.64
C GLY A 35 -8.40 14.24 -51.43
N LEU A 36 -8.56 15.46 -50.91
CA LEU A 36 -9.53 15.75 -49.85
C LEU A 36 -10.96 15.81 -50.41
N ARG A 37 -11.94 15.39 -49.61
CA ARG A 37 -13.30 15.95 -49.64
C ARG A 37 -13.64 16.56 -48.29
N CYS A 38 -14.07 17.83 -48.29
CA CYS A 38 -14.55 18.52 -47.09
C CYS A 38 -15.59 19.59 -47.45
N ARG A 39 -16.77 19.55 -46.81
CA ARG A 39 -17.71 20.67 -46.57
C ARG A 39 -18.38 20.38 -45.21
N LYS A 40 -18.27 21.24 -44.18
CA LYS A 40 -18.95 22.55 -43.96
C LYS A 40 -20.48 22.40 -43.97
N ARG A 41 -21.29 22.92 -43.03
CA ARG A 41 -21.16 23.84 -41.85
C ARG A 41 -22.46 23.67 -41.00
N ARG A 42 -22.69 24.20 -39.79
CA ARG A 42 -22.88 25.64 -39.41
C ARG A 42 -23.16 25.77 -37.89
N CYS A 43 -23.29 27.00 -37.36
CA CYS A 43 -23.20 27.33 -35.93
C CYS A 43 -24.54 27.62 -35.21
N ARG A 44 -24.53 27.46 -33.86
CA ARG A 44 -25.11 28.27 -32.73
C ARG A 44 -26.17 29.37 -33.02
N PRO A 45 -27.15 29.60 -32.11
CA PRO A 45 -26.87 30.42 -30.89
C PRO A 45 -27.55 29.99 -29.57
N SER A 46 -27.14 30.65 -28.49
CA SER A 46 -27.80 30.75 -27.16
C SER A 46 -28.34 32.19 -26.99
N PRO A 47 -29.22 32.50 -26.02
CA PRO A 47 -28.72 33.37 -24.94
C PRO A 47 -29.41 33.28 -23.56
N ALA A 48 -28.77 33.97 -22.60
CA ALA A 48 -29.33 34.72 -21.45
C ALA A 48 -29.71 33.97 -20.15
N ALA A 49 -29.59 34.73 -19.05
CA ALA A 49 -29.67 34.31 -17.66
C ALA A 49 -30.59 35.24 -16.84
N ALA A 50 -31.12 34.77 -15.70
CA ALA A 50 -31.55 35.61 -14.58
C ALA A 50 -31.73 34.79 -13.28
N LEU A 51 -31.22 35.33 -12.17
CA LEU A 51 -31.66 35.09 -10.78
C LEU A 51 -32.37 36.38 -10.33
N PRO A 52 -33.38 36.36 -9.41
CA PRO A 52 -33.06 36.36 -7.97
C PRO A 52 -34.11 35.74 -7.01
N GLY A 53 -33.74 35.58 -5.72
CA GLY A 53 -34.65 35.94 -4.61
C GLY A 53 -35.23 34.85 -3.69
N LEU A 54 -34.61 34.70 -2.51
CA LEU A 54 -35.22 34.63 -1.15
C LEU A 54 -36.62 33.98 -0.93
N ALA A 55 -36.68 33.00 0.00
CA ALA A 55 -37.54 33.04 1.20
C ALA A 55 -37.27 31.87 2.18
N GLN A 56 -37.43 32.12 3.49
CA GLN A 56 -37.42 31.13 4.58
C GLN A 56 -38.83 30.56 4.84
N LEU A 57 -38.91 29.45 5.60
CA LEU A 57 -39.90 29.04 6.63
C LEU A 57 -39.74 27.50 6.79
N ALA A 58 -39.33 26.91 7.92
CA ALA A 58 -39.89 26.93 9.28
C ALA A 58 -41.34 26.39 9.35
N GLY A 59 -41.55 25.22 9.96
CA GLY A 59 -42.89 24.64 10.16
C GLY A 59 -42.91 23.15 10.54
N ILE A 60 -42.63 22.82 11.80
CA ILE A 60 -42.98 21.52 12.41
C ILE A 60 -44.47 21.57 12.82
N PRO A 61 -45.21 20.44 12.72
CA PRO A 61 -46.12 20.10 13.82
C PRO A 61 -45.90 18.67 14.34
N THR A 62 -46.01 18.54 15.66
CA THR A 62 -45.84 17.33 16.46
C THR A 62 -47.16 16.68 16.89
N GLN A 63 -47.09 15.39 17.23
CA GLN A 63 -47.88 14.70 18.29
C GLN A 63 -49.37 14.32 18.01
N PRO A 64 -49.99 13.45 18.84
CA PRO A 64 -49.46 12.75 20.04
C PRO A 64 -49.58 11.22 20.07
N SER A 65 -48.87 10.62 21.03
CA SER A 65 -49.09 9.25 21.53
C SER A 65 -50.20 9.21 22.60
N ILE A 66 -50.87 8.06 22.77
CA ILE A 66 -51.86 7.82 23.84
C ILE A 66 -51.31 6.77 24.82
N LEU A 67 -51.44 7.02 26.12
CA LEU A 67 -51.01 6.11 27.18
C LEU A 67 -51.86 6.32 28.46
N ALA A 68 -52.68 5.32 28.83
CA ALA A 68 -53.30 5.10 30.15
C ALA A 68 -53.85 3.65 30.14
N ALA A 69 -53.56 2.69 31.03
CA ALA A 69 -53.33 2.65 32.49
C ALA A 69 -54.62 2.72 33.33
N HIS A 70 -55.01 1.58 33.94
CA HIS A 70 -55.85 1.33 35.15
C HIS A 70 -55.83 -0.21 35.36
N SER A 71 -55.16 -0.81 36.36
CA SER A 71 -55.47 -0.94 37.81
C SER A 71 -56.48 -2.06 38.19
N ASP A 72 -55.95 -3.20 38.67
CA ASP A 72 -56.34 -4.10 39.81
C ASP A 72 -57.82 -4.23 40.32
N PRO A 73 -58.25 -5.26 41.12
CA PRO A 73 -57.50 -6.38 41.73
C PRO A 73 -58.18 -7.79 41.85
N LYS A 74 -57.36 -8.80 42.20
CA LYS A 74 -57.56 -9.98 43.11
C LYS A 74 -58.90 -10.78 43.18
N LEU A 75 -58.79 -12.13 43.11
CA LEU A 75 -59.41 -13.19 43.96
C LEU A 75 -58.93 -14.59 43.44
N ARG A 76 -58.12 -15.45 44.09
CA ARG A 76 -58.17 -16.28 45.33
C ARG A 76 -58.92 -17.64 45.21
N HIS A 77 -58.21 -18.74 45.53
CA HIS A 77 -58.65 -20.15 45.73
C HIS A 77 -59.05 -20.94 44.44
N LYS A 78 -58.93 -22.28 44.31
CA LYS A 78 -58.60 -23.39 45.27
C LYS A 78 -58.07 -24.63 44.50
N SER A 79 -57.20 -25.45 45.12
CA SER A 79 -56.95 -26.88 44.79
C SER A 79 -57.99 -27.79 45.52
N PRO A 80 -58.05 -29.15 45.40
CA PRO A 80 -57.03 -30.10 44.90
C PRO A 80 -57.52 -31.40 44.16
N ASP A 81 -56.56 -32.31 43.95
CA ASP A 81 -56.64 -33.80 43.86
C ASP A 81 -57.33 -34.54 42.69
N GLY A 82 -56.75 -35.70 42.33
CA GLY A 82 -57.32 -36.66 41.37
C GLY A 82 -56.33 -37.66 40.74
N SER A 83 -55.73 -38.58 41.52
CA SER A 83 -54.87 -39.67 41.01
C SER A 83 -55.63 -40.98 40.77
N HIS A 84 -55.43 -41.66 39.64
CA HIS A 84 -55.57 -43.13 39.45
C HIS A 84 -54.91 -43.52 38.10
N THR A 85 -53.78 -44.24 38.01
CA THR A 85 -53.50 -45.69 38.21
C THR A 85 -54.15 -46.66 37.21
N VAL A 86 -53.45 -47.80 37.00
CA VAL A 86 -53.79 -48.99 36.17
C VAL A 86 -53.41 -48.76 34.67
N ARG A 87 -52.64 -49.62 33.96
CA ARG A 87 -52.15 -51.00 34.20
C ARG A 87 -50.77 -51.25 33.53
N ALA A 88 -50.09 -52.35 33.90
CA ALA A 88 -48.98 -52.98 33.15
C ALA A 88 -49.17 -54.51 33.16
N PHE A 89 -48.69 -55.24 32.13
CA PHE A 89 -48.82 -56.71 32.03
C PHE A 89 -47.57 -57.41 31.42
N LEU A 90 -46.93 -58.23 32.26
CA LEU A 90 -46.11 -59.45 32.05
C LEU A 90 -45.06 -59.60 30.92
N ASN A 91 -43.79 -59.64 31.35
CA ASN A 91 -42.86 -60.80 31.40
C ASN A 91 -42.64 -61.79 30.22
N PHE A 92 -41.36 -61.87 29.83
CA PHE A 92 -40.50 -63.06 29.59
C PHE A 92 -40.99 -64.26 28.76
N ALA A 93 -40.26 -64.57 27.67
CA ALA A 93 -39.35 -65.74 27.59
C ALA A 93 -38.53 -65.80 26.27
N ALA A 94 -37.57 -66.74 26.22
CA ALA A 94 -36.85 -67.29 25.06
C ALA A 94 -35.63 -66.52 24.49
N THR A 95 -34.45 -66.98 24.90
CA THR A 95 -33.13 -66.74 24.28
C THR A 95 -32.86 -67.65 23.07
N ALA A 96 -31.91 -67.19 22.25
CA ALA A 96 -31.12 -67.93 21.23
C ALA A 96 -31.75 -68.15 19.84
N LEU A 97 -31.20 -67.47 18.82
CA LEU A 97 -30.37 -68.10 17.77
C LEU A 97 -29.65 -67.04 16.89
N LEU A 98 -28.46 -67.41 16.41
CA LEU A 98 -27.68 -66.88 15.26
C LEU A 98 -27.41 -65.36 15.12
N SER A 99 -26.15 -65.01 15.41
CA SER A 99 -25.16 -64.68 14.36
C SER A 99 -25.67 -64.08 13.04
N ALA A 100 -25.91 -62.77 13.01
CA ALA A 100 -25.80 -61.97 11.80
C ALA A 100 -25.07 -60.66 12.11
N LEU A 101 -23.85 -60.51 11.62
CA LEU A 101 -23.17 -59.21 11.60
C LEU A 101 -23.93 -58.28 10.64
N ALA A 102 -24.88 -57.54 11.17
CA ALA A 102 -25.38 -56.34 10.51
C ALA A 102 -24.28 -55.27 10.59
N LEU A 103 -23.30 -55.35 9.67
CA LEU A 103 -22.61 -54.16 9.18
C LEU A 103 -23.64 -53.34 8.40
N ALA A 104 -24.57 -52.72 9.12
CA ALA A 104 -25.20 -51.51 8.64
C ALA A 104 -24.07 -50.48 8.55
N PRO A 105 -23.70 -49.98 7.36
CA PRO A 105 -22.86 -48.81 7.32
C PRO A 105 -23.60 -47.73 8.11
N ARG A 106 -23.00 -47.25 9.19
CA ARG A 106 -23.39 -45.94 9.73
C ARG A 106 -23.09 -44.98 8.61
N ILE A 107 -24.11 -44.66 7.80
CA ILE A 107 -24.16 -43.44 7.04
C ILE A 107 -24.06 -42.37 8.11
N VAL A 108 -22.84 -41.90 8.36
CA VAL A 108 -22.61 -40.63 9.00
C VAL A 108 -23.28 -39.65 8.05
N ALA A 109 -24.52 -39.28 8.39
CA ALA A 109 -25.18 -38.18 7.73
C ALA A 109 -24.17 -37.03 7.80
N ALA A 110 -23.69 -36.61 6.63
CA ALA A 110 -22.78 -35.49 6.54
C ALA A 110 -23.53 -34.32 7.19
N GLN A 111 -23.16 -33.99 8.44
CA GLN A 111 -23.81 -32.91 9.16
C GLN A 111 -23.59 -31.69 8.29
N GLY A 112 -24.69 -31.13 7.79
CA GLY A 112 -24.68 -29.98 6.89
C GLY A 112 -24.06 -28.81 7.63
N GLY A 113 -22.74 -28.69 7.53
CA GLY A 113 -22.02 -27.52 8.03
C GLY A 113 -22.55 -26.27 7.33
N PRO A 114 -22.24 -25.08 7.87
CA PRO A 114 -22.62 -23.85 7.21
C PRO A 114 -22.17 -23.88 5.74
N PRO A 115 -22.97 -23.32 4.80
CA PRO A 115 -22.62 -23.34 3.39
C PRO A 115 -21.21 -22.75 3.19
N PRO A 116 -20.41 -23.26 2.24
CA PRO A 116 -19.11 -22.68 1.94
C PRO A 116 -19.22 -21.19 1.67
N LEU A 117 -18.24 -20.43 2.16
CA LEU A 117 -18.11 -19.03 1.80
C LEU A 117 -17.90 -18.94 0.26
N PRO A 118 -18.48 -17.96 -0.44
CA PRO A 118 -18.46 -17.92 -1.90
C PRO A 118 -17.07 -17.50 -2.45
N PRO A 119 -16.69 -17.92 -3.67
CA PRO A 119 -15.47 -17.48 -4.33
C PRO A 119 -15.54 -16.00 -4.75
N LEU A 120 -14.40 -15.38 -5.00
CA LEU A 120 -14.33 -13.98 -5.41
C LEU A 120 -14.72 -13.77 -6.88
N GLY A 121 -15.82 -13.05 -7.12
CA GLY A 121 -16.25 -12.61 -8.45
C GLY A 121 -15.44 -11.42 -8.99
N ALA A 122 -15.80 -10.92 -10.17
CA ALA A 122 -15.16 -9.73 -10.73
C ALA A 122 -15.38 -8.47 -9.86
N PRO A 123 -14.42 -7.53 -9.80
CA PRO A 123 -14.57 -6.27 -9.06
C PRO A 123 -15.58 -5.32 -9.74
N PRO A 124 -16.20 -4.40 -8.98
CA PRO A 124 -17.00 -3.33 -9.55
C PRO A 124 -16.11 -2.34 -10.32
N ILE A 125 -16.54 -1.94 -11.52
CA ILE A 125 -15.86 -0.96 -12.36
C ILE A 125 -16.78 0.25 -12.54
N PRO A 126 -16.38 1.48 -12.13
CA PRO A 126 -17.17 2.67 -12.37
C PRO A 126 -17.30 2.97 -13.86
N ALA A 127 -18.52 3.25 -14.35
CA ALA A 127 -18.76 3.51 -15.77
C ALA A 127 -17.99 4.74 -16.31
N SER A 128 -17.66 5.71 -15.44
CA SER A 128 -16.83 6.89 -15.80
C SER A 128 -15.32 6.65 -15.69
N ASN A 129 -14.87 5.52 -15.14
CA ASN A 129 -13.47 5.07 -15.23
C ASN A 129 -13.36 3.64 -15.80
N PRO A 130 -13.69 3.44 -17.08
CA PRO A 130 -13.61 2.13 -17.72
C PRO A 130 -12.16 1.64 -17.80
N GLN A 131 -11.98 0.33 -17.62
CA GLN A 131 -10.68 -0.33 -17.68
C GLN A 131 -10.24 -0.56 -19.14
N THR A 132 -8.98 -0.25 -19.44
CA THR A 132 -8.31 -0.61 -20.69
C THR A 132 -6.89 -1.09 -20.37
N PRO A 133 -6.26 -1.95 -21.20
CA PRO A 133 -4.89 -2.39 -20.97
C PRO A 133 -3.91 -1.22 -20.82
N ALA A 134 -4.01 -0.20 -21.69
CA ALA A 134 -3.18 1.00 -21.62
C ALA A 134 -3.38 1.81 -20.31
N LYS A 135 -4.61 1.93 -19.81
CA LYS A 135 -4.87 2.62 -18.54
C LYS A 135 -4.34 1.84 -17.33
N ILE A 136 -4.47 0.51 -17.36
CA ILE A 136 -3.89 -0.38 -16.34
C ILE A 136 -2.35 -0.27 -16.36
N ALA A 137 -1.73 -0.29 -17.54
CA ALA A 137 -0.29 -0.14 -17.68
C ALA A 137 0.22 1.25 -17.22
N LEU A 138 -0.50 2.33 -17.55
CA LEU A 138 -0.20 3.66 -17.01
C LEU A 138 -0.30 3.71 -15.48
N GLY A 139 -1.35 3.08 -14.93
CA GLY A 139 -1.54 2.93 -13.48
C GLY A 139 -0.41 2.14 -12.83
N GLN A 140 0.03 1.05 -13.46
CA GLN A 140 1.13 0.21 -12.98
C GLN A 140 2.44 0.99 -12.98
N ALA A 141 2.72 1.74 -14.05
CA ALA A 141 3.90 2.62 -14.09
C ALA A 141 3.87 3.62 -12.93
N LEU A 142 2.76 4.34 -12.73
CA LEU A 142 2.63 5.34 -11.65
C LEU A 142 2.68 4.71 -10.23
N TYR A 143 2.08 3.55 -10.02
CA TYR A 143 2.03 2.88 -8.70
C TYR A 143 3.42 2.40 -8.24
N TRP A 144 4.32 2.07 -9.18
CA TRP A 144 5.66 1.54 -8.91
C TRP A 144 6.79 2.56 -9.13
N ASP A 145 6.50 3.79 -9.58
CA ASP A 145 7.52 4.81 -9.81
C ASP A 145 7.81 5.63 -8.53
N GLU A 146 8.98 5.41 -7.94
CA GLU A 146 9.40 6.09 -6.71
C GLU A 146 9.60 7.60 -6.91
N GLN A 147 9.71 8.08 -8.16
CA GLN A 147 9.72 9.51 -8.50
C GLN A 147 8.43 10.23 -8.11
N LEU A 148 7.33 9.51 -7.80
CA LEU A 148 6.14 10.12 -7.19
C LEU A 148 6.45 10.68 -5.79
N SER A 149 7.35 10.07 -5.02
CA SER A 149 7.83 10.66 -3.75
C SER A 149 8.79 11.83 -3.99
N ILE A 150 8.92 12.70 -2.99
CA ILE A 150 9.85 13.84 -3.04
C ILE A 150 11.30 13.37 -3.17
N THR A 151 11.70 12.35 -2.41
CA THR A 151 13.06 11.79 -2.33
C THR A 151 13.44 10.82 -3.45
N GLY A 152 12.46 10.32 -4.21
CA GLY A 152 12.71 9.21 -5.14
C GLY A 152 12.92 7.85 -4.46
N THR A 153 12.48 7.67 -3.20
CA THR A 153 12.72 6.45 -2.39
C THR A 153 11.45 5.74 -1.92
N VAL A 154 10.26 6.21 -2.32
CA VAL A 154 8.96 5.61 -1.97
C VAL A 154 7.99 5.66 -3.16
N ALA A 155 7.39 4.53 -3.49
CA ALA A 155 6.25 4.38 -4.39
C ALA A 155 5.06 3.77 -3.61
N CYS A 156 3.89 3.67 -4.23
CA CYS A 156 2.77 2.93 -3.64
C CYS A 156 3.18 1.48 -3.35
N GLY A 157 3.89 0.85 -4.29
CA GLY A 157 4.43 -0.50 -4.17
C GLY A 157 5.42 -0.73 -3.03
N THR A 158 6.12 0.31 -2.55
CA THR A 158 7.06 0.20 -1.41
C THR A 158 6.34 -0.20 -0.11
N CYS A 159 5.11 0.28 0.09
CA CYS A 159 4.28 0.01 1.28
C CYS A 159 3.17 -1.04 1.05
N HIS A 160 2.96 -1.45 -0.20
CA HIS A 160 1.84 -2.30 -0.63
C HIS A 160 2.30 -3.41 -1.59
N MET A 161 3.07 -4.37 -1.05
CA MET A 161 3.82 -5.36 -1.82
C MET A 161 3.02 -6.66 -2.01
N PRO A 162 2.89 -7.21 -3.23
CA PRO A 162 2.06 -8.41 -3.44
C PRO A 162 2.50 -9.65 -2.65
N ARG A 163 3.82 -9.89 -2.52
CA ARG A 163 4.35 -10.99 -1.69
C ARG A 163 4.04 -10.87 -0.20
N ALA A 164 3.71 -9.67 0.28
CA ALA A 164 3.22 -9.39 1.63
C ALA A 164 1.68 -9.27 1.67
N GLY A 165 0.98 -9.93 0.73
CA GLY A 165 -0.48 -9.89 0.62
C GLY A 165 -1.04 -8.51 0.26
N GLY A 166 -0.22 -7.59 -0.26
CA GLY A 166 -0.56 -6.20 -0.53
C GLY A 166 -0.28 -5.23 0.62
N ASN A 167 0.33 -5.70 1.72
CA ASN A 167 0.74 -4.90 2.88
C ASN A 167 2.24 -4.53 2.82
N GLU A 168 2.71 -3.89 3.88
CA GLU A 168 4.09 -3.44 4.12
C GLU A 168 5.05 -4.58 4.49
N PRO A 169 5.95 -5.03 3.59
CA PRO A 169 6.89 -6.12 3.89
C PRO A 169 7.91 -5.74 4.98
N ARG A 170 8.26 -4.45 5.12
CA ARG A 170 9.30 -3.99 6.06
C ARG A 170 8.82 -3.98 7.53
N THR A 171 7.53 -4.28 7.78
CA THR A 171 6.96 -4.41 9.12
C THR A 171 6.86 -5.85 9.62
N ALA A 172 7.11 -6.85 8.77
CA ALA A 172 7.02 -8.27 9.15
C ALA A 172 8.05 -8.68 10.22
N GLN A 173 9.20 -8.00 10.26
CA GLN A 173 10.22 -8.11 11.32
C GLN A 173 10.52 -6.71 11.86
N PRO A 174 9.66 -6.18 12.75
CA PRO A 174 9.74 -4.79 13.16
C PRO A 174 10.96 -4.52 14.04
N ASN A 175 11.49 -3.32 13.89
CA ASN A 175 12.65 -2.80 14.59
C ASN A 175 12.44 -1.30 14.84
N SER A 176 13.42 -0.61 15.42
CA SER A 176 13.30 0.82 15.76
C SER A 176 13.03 1.75 14.56
N ALA A 177 13.27 1.31 13.32
CA ALA A 177 12.94 2.09 12.13
C ALA A 177 11.47 1.93 11.68
N SER A 178 10.75 0.88 12.10
CA SER A 178 9.36 0.62 11.71
C SER A 178 8.35 0.72 12.86
N VAL A 179 8.71 1.46 13.91
CA VAL A 179 7.86 1.78 15.07
C VAL A 179 7.57 3.27 15.14
N ASN A 180 6.31 3.63 15.36
CA ASN A 180 5.85 4.96 15.75
C ASN A 180 5.50 4.92 17.26
N PRO A 181 5.97 5.86 18.09
CA PRO A 181 5.83 5.81 19.55
C PRO A 181 4.45 6.27 20.07
N GLY A 182 3.39 6.05 19.28
CA GLY A 182 2.02 6.24 19.70
C GLY A 182 1.64 7.68 20.12
N SER A 183 0.77 7.75 21.12
CA SER A 183 0.22 8.99 21.68
C SER A 183 1.06 9.54 22.83
N ASP A 184 1.79 8.69 23.56
CA ASP A 184 2.65 9.13 24.66
C ASP A 184 4.04 9.63 24.18
N GLN A 185 4.40 9.33 22.93
CA GLN A 185 5.67 9.67 22.29
C GLN A 185 6.90 9.00 22.92
N LEU A 186 6.70 7.89 23.64
CA LEU A 186 7.76 7.12 24.29
C LEU A 186 7.94 5.75 23.61
N PHE A 187 9.03 5.60 22.85
CA PHE A 187 9.38 4.30 22.24
C PHE A 187 9.51 3.19 23.29
N GLY A 188 8.96 2.01 22.98
CA GLY A 188 8.91 0.86 23.87
C GLY A 188 7.72 0.86 24.84
N SER A 189 6.72 1.71 24.62
CA SER A 189 5.46 1.73 25.37
C SER A 189 4.49 0.64 24.89
N ASN A 190 3.29 0.60 25.48
CA ASN A 190 2.21 -0.32 25.07
C ASN A 190 1.31 0.24 23.94
N ASP A 191 1.50 1.50 23.54
CA ASP A 191 0.81 2.13 22.41
C ASP A 191 1.72 2.45 21.21
N ASP A 192 2.98 2.00 21.26
CA ASP A 192 3.84 1.76 20.09
C ASP A 192 3.04 1.09 18.96
N ILE A 193 3.14 1.68 17.77
CA ILE A 193 2.50 1.21 16.54
C ILE A 193 3.58 0.71 15.59
N VAL A 194 3.42 -0.50 15.07
CA VAL A 194 4.22 -0.95 13.93
C VAL A 194 3.56 -0.44 12.65
N GLY A 195 4.22 0.52 12.01
CA GLY A 195 3.70 1.27 10.86
C GLY A 195 4.65 1.26 9.66
N SER A 196 4.13 1.68 8.51
CA SER A 196 4.95 1.85 7.30
C SER A 196 5.94 3.00 7.46
N MET A 197 7.17 2.76 7.00
CA MET A 197 8.19 3.80 6.80
C MET A 197 7.92 4.52 5.49
N GLY A 198 7.63 5.82 5.55
CA GLY A 198 7.58 6.66 4.35
C GLY A 198 8.90 7.36 4.10
N VAL A 199 8.85 8.68 3.91
CA VAL A 199 10.03 9.52 3.68
C VAL A 199 10.56 10.12 4.98
N ALA A 200 11.84 10.52 5.01
CA ALA A 200 12.34 11.40 6.05
C ALA A 200 11.61 12.74 6.03
N ASN A 201 11.71 13.53 7.09
CA ASN A 201 11.10 14.86 7.12
C ASN A 201 11.91 15.83 6.24
N HIS A 202 11.22 16.64 5.45
CA HIS A 202 11.82 17.62 4.53
C HIS A 202 11.06 18.96 4.56
N ASP A 203 11.74 20.02 4.15
CA ASP A 203 11.10 21.30 3.81
C ASP A 203 10.62 21.34 2.35
N ALA A 204 10.13 22.51 1.91
CA ALA A 204 9.58 22.71 0.58
C ALA A 204 10.65 22.75 -0.54
N ASP A 205 11.91 22.95 -0.19
CA ASP A 205 13.04 22.91 -1.13
C ASP A 205 13.61 21.49 -1.25
N GLY A 206 13.05 20.52 -0.52
CA GLY A 206 13.49 19.12 -0.52
C GLY A 206 14.68 18.84 0.38
N LEU A 207 15.09 19.75 1.27
CA LEU A 207 16.20 19.53 2.20
C LEU A 207 15.74 18.76 3.44
N TYR A 208 16.59 17.88 3.98
CA TYR A 208 16.28 17.11 5.20
C TYR A 208 16.09 18.04 6.41
N GLN A 209 15.00 17.82 7.14
CA GLN A 209 14.66 18.51 8.36
C GLN A 209 14.60 17.52 9.53
N THR A 210 15.12 17.89 10.71
CA THR A 210 15.10 17.00 11.87
C THR A 210 13.69 16.84 12.42
N SER A 211 13.14 15.63 12.34
CA SER A 211 11.93 15.22 13.07
C SER A 211 12.22 15.10 14.57
N ALA A 212 11.29 15.56 15.41
CA ALA A 212 11.40 15.41 16.86
C ALA A 212 11.38 13.94 17.33
N LEU A 213 10.69 13.05 16.59
CA LEU A 213 10.58 11.63 16.92
C LEU A 213 11.63 10.76 16.20
N PHE A 214 11.93 11.08 14.94
CA PHE A 214 12.73 10.22 14.06
C PHE A 214 14.12 10.80 13.70
N GLY A 215 14.44 12.03 14.11
CA GLY A 215 15.64 12.73 13.65
C GLY A 215 15.62 12.91 12.14
N MET A 216 16.70 12.52 11.45
CA MET A 216 16.76 12.46 9.98
C MET A 216 16.41 11.07 9.40
N ALA A 217 15.95 10.12 10.21
CA ALA A 217 15.47 8.83 9.70
C ALA A 217 14.10 8.98 8.99
N PRO A 218 13.74 8.02 8.11
CA PRO A 218 12.38 7.90 7.58
C PRO A 218 11.32 7.95 8.69
N GLN A 219 10.21 8.65 8.43
CA GLN A 219 9.12 8.78 9.39
C GLN A 219 8.20 7.56 9.32
N VAL A 220 7.65 7.16 10.46
CA VAL A 220 6.76 6.01 10.57
C VAL A 220 5.30 6.47 10.75
N GLY A 221 4.39 5.94 9.94
CA GLY A 221 2.96 6.24 10.02
C GLY A 221 2.30 5.71 11.31
N THR A 222 1.19 6.33 11.71
CA THR A 222 0.41 5.96 12.92
C THR A 222 -0.54 4.78 12.70
N ARG A 223 -0.46 4.11 11.54
CA ARG A 223 -1.17 2.85 11.25
C ARG A 223 -0.34 1.95 10.32
N GLN A 224 -0.56 0.64 10.43
CA GLN A 224 -0.09 -0.38 9.49
C GLN A 224 -0.82 -0.25 8.13
N SER A 225 -0.13 -0.48 7.00
CA SER A 225 -0.71 -0.33 5.65
C SER A 225 -1.76 -1.40 5.31
N GLN A 226 -2.92 -0.98 4.81
CA GLN A 226 -3.95 -1.94 4.35
C GLN A 226 -3.60 -2.54 2.98
N SER A 227 -4.11 -3.74 2.71
CA SER A 227 -3.87 -4.42 1.44
C SER A 227 -4.46 -3.64 0.26
N ALA A 228 -3.63 -3.37 -0.75
CA ALA A 228 -4.07 -2.91 -2.07
C ALA A 228 -4.73 -4.05 -2.88
N ILE A 229 -4.45 -5.31 -2.56
CA ILE A 229 -5.07 -6.46 -3.22
C ILE A 229 -6.53 -6.56 -2.80
N ASN A 230 -7.43 -6.66 -3.79
CA ASN A 230 -8.88 -6.59 -3.62
C ASN A 230 -9.39 -5.24 -3.04
N ALA A 231 -8.61 -4.16 -3.10
CA ALA A 231 -9.07 -2.82 -2.69
C ALA A 231 -10.19 -2.24 -3.60
N ALA A 232 -10.49 -2.92 -4.71
CA ALA A 232 -11.57 -2.58 -5.64
C ALA A 232 -13.00 -2.87 -5.15
N TYR A 233 -13.20 -3.78 -4.19
CA TYR A 233 -14.54 -4.18 -3.73
C TYR A 233 -15.16 -3.27 -2.65
N PRO A 234 -14.40 -2.71 -1.69
CA PRO A 234 -14.95 -1.78 -0.71
C PRO A 234 -15.42 -0.46 -1.34
N THR A 235 -16.55 0.07 -0.86
CA THR A 235 -17.07 1.39 -1.26
C THR A 235 -16.42 2.55 -0.50
N THR A 236 -15.60 2.24 0.51
CA THR A 236 -14.76 3.18 1.28
C THR A 236 -13.41 2.55 1.58
N LEU A 237 -12.34 3.35 1.57
CA LEU A 237 -10.96 2.89 1.80
C LEU A 237 -10.28 3.63 2.97
N PHE A 238 -9.08 3.13 3.32
CA PHE A 238 -8.40 3.29 4.60
C PHE A 238 -9.12 2.61 5.79
N TRP A 239 -8.42 2.50 6.92
CA TRP A 239 -8.94 1.94 8.17
C TRP A 239 -10.15 2.71 8.72
N ASP A 240 -10.23 4.02 8.49
CA ASP A 240 -11.29 4.91 8.98
C ASP A 240 -12.39 5.21 7.94
N GLY A 241 -12.22 4.77 6.69
CA GLY A 241 -13.19 4.95 5.61
C GLY A 241 -13.16 6.34 4.97
N ARG A 242 -12.13 7.17 5.20
CA ARG A 242 -12.08 8.57 4.73
C ARG A 242 -12.09 8.74 3.22
N ALA A 243 -11.66 7.74 2.45
CA ALA A 243 -11.74 7.74 1.00
C ALA A 243 -13.08 7.16 0.54
N GLY A 244 -14.04 8.02 0.20
CA GLY A 244 -15.43 7.66 -0.11
C GLY A 244 -15.73 7.35 -1.58
N SER A 245 -16.98 6.96 -1.87
CA SER A 245 -17.41 6.53 -3.22
C SER A 245 -17.59 7.64 -4.27
N VAL A 246 -17.61 8.91 -3.88
CA VAL A 246 -17.73 10.05 -4.82
C VAL A 246 -16.34 10.62 -5.08
N PHE A 247 -15.85 10.54 -6.32
CA PHE A 247 -14.60 11.18 -6.73
C PHE A 247 -14.87 12.54 -7.38
N VAL A 248 -14.25 13.58 -6.82
CA VAL A 248 -14.29 14.95 -7.30
C VAL A 248 -12.89 15.34 -7.76
N ASP A 249 -12.79 15.97 -8.93
CA ASP A 249 -11.54 16.54 -9.42
C ASP A 249 -11.00 17.57 -8.39
N PRO A 250 -9.81 17.37 -7.81
CA PRO A 250 -9.29 18.23 -6.75
C PRO A 250 -8.99 19.66 -7.25
N ILE A 251 -8.82 19.86 -8.56
CA ILE A 251 -8.53 21.16 -9.17
C ILE A 251 -9.83 21.81 -9.66
N THR A 252 -10.63 21.10 -10.46
CA THR A 252 -11.83 21.69 -11.10
C THR A 252 -13.10 21.64 -10.24
N GLN A 253 -13.07 20.89 -9.13
CA GLN A 253 -14.23 20.63 -8.24
C GLN A 253 -15.42 19.98 -8.96
N THR A 254 -15.19 19.38 -10.15
CA THR A 254 -16.22 18.65 -10.90
C THR A 254 -16.29 17.20 -10.43
N THR A 255 -17.50 16.64 -10.28
CA THR A 255 -17.65 15.22 -9.94
C THR A 255 -17.34 14.35 -11.15
N LEU A 256 -16.27 13.55 -11.06
CA LEU A 256 -15.83 12.64 -12.13
C LEU A 256 -16.38 11.22 -11.94
N ILE A 257 -16.59 10.79 -10.70
CA ILE A 257 -17.21 9.50 -10.39
C ILE A 257 -18.27 9.71 -9.30
N ALA A 258 -19.54 9.46 -9.61
CA ALA A 258 -20.62 9.59 -8.64
C ALA A 258 -20.70 8.41 -7.65
N ASN A 259 -20.25 7.21 -8.06
CA ASN A 259 -20.26 6.01 -7.22
C ASN A 259 -19.07 5.09 -7.58
N GLY A 260 -18.39 4.52 -6.58
CA GLY A 260 -17.26 3.61 -6.77
C GLY A 260 -15.89 4.27 -6.94
N GLY A 261 -15.77 5.57 -6.65
CA GLY A 261 -14.53 6.36 -6.74
C GLY A 261 -13.59 6.29 -5.54
N ALA A 262 -13.66 5.23 -4.72
CA ALA A 262 -12.92 5.12 -3.46
C ALA A 262 -11.39 5.00 -3.67
N LEU A 263 -10.96 4.25 -4.68
CA LEU A 263 -9.55 4.12 -5.06
C LEU A 263 -8.99 5.46 -5.56
N GLU A 264 -9.74 6.16 -6.41
CA GLU A 264 -9.34 7.48 -6.91
C GLU A 264 -9.17 8.51 -5.78
N ASN A 265 -10.04 8.49 -4.76
CA ASN A 265 -9.87 9.31 -3.56
C ASN A 265 -8.68 8.87 -2.69
N GLN A 266 -8.44 7.56 -2.58
CA GLN A 266 -7.34 7.00 -1.79
C GLN A 266 -5.97 7.39 -2.38
N ALA A 267 -5.82 7.28 -3.70
CA ALA A 267 -4.56 7.49 -4.42
C ALA A 267 -4.00 8.92 -4.29
N LEU A 268 -4.87 9.92 -4.03
CA LEU A 268 -4.46 11.31 -3.84
C LEU A 268 -3.85 11.61 -2.47
N GLY A 269 -4.08 10.77 -1.46
CA GLY A 269 -3.65 11.02 -0.08
C GLY A 269 -2.13 10.89 0.13
N PRO A 270 -1.53 9.71 -0.12
CA PRO A 270 -0.12 9.45 0.20
C PRO A 270 0.87 10.40 -0.50
N VAL A 271 0.61 10.76 -1.76
CA VAL A 271 1.49 11.59 -2.60
C VAL A 271 1.71 13.02 -2.09
N VAL A 272 0.85 13.51 -1.17
CA VAL A 272 0.98 14.81 -0.50
C VAL A 272 1.12 14.69 1.03
N ASN A 273 1.18 13.48 1.57
CA ASN A 273 1.37 13.28 3.01
C ASN A 273 2.86 13.37 3.37
N GLY A 274 3.18 14.34 4.24
CA GLY A 274 4.51 14.63 4.74
C GLY A 274 5.21 13.50 5.50
N VAL A 275 4.49 12.44 5.87
CA VAL A 275 5.05 11.20 6.46
C VAL A 275 5.19 10.09 5.43
N GLU A 276 4.32 10.01 4.41
CA GLU A 276 4.28 8.88 3.47
C GLU A 276 5.19 9.08 2.26
N MET A 277 4.98 10.13 1.46
CA MET A 277 5.70 10.34 0.18
C MET A 277 6.15 11.78 -0.08
N ALA A 278 5.82 12.73 0.79
CA ALA A 278 5.98 14.16 0.52
C ALA A 278 6.74 14.92 1.62
N HIS A 279 6.97 16.21 1.39
CA HIS A 279 7.26 17.19 2.43
C HIS A 279 5.97 17.87 2.91
N THR A 280 6.05 18.66 3.99
CA THR A 280 4.91 19.49 4.43
C THR A 280 4.52 20.52 3.37
N ALA A 281 3.22 20.66 3.10
CA ALA A 281 2.63 21.60 2.13
C ALA A 281 2.86 21.32 0.63
N ARG A 282 3.40 20.14 0.25
CA ARG A 282 3.37 19.68 -1.16
C ARG A 282 1.93 19.61 -1.67
N THR A 283 1.67 20.15 -2.85
CA THR A 283 0.34 20.11 -3.48
C THR A 283 0.22 18.97 -4.50
N LEU A 284 -1.01 18.62 -4.83
CA LEU A 284 -1.29 17.69 -5.92
C LEU A 284 -0.84 18.21 -7.29
N LEU A 285 -0.76 19.54 -7.48
CA LEU A 285 -0.26 20.13 -8.72
C LEU A 285 1.26 19.90 -8.84
N ASP A 286 2.01 19.97 -7.75
CA ASP A 286 3.45 19.69 -7.74
C ASP A 286 3.74 18.22 -8.08
N VAL A 287 2.88 17.29 -7.61
CA VAL A 287 2.92 15.87 -8.02
C VAL A 287 2.70 15.75 -9.53
N ALA A 288 1.67 16.41 -10.09
CA ALA A 288 1.37 16.35 -11.51
C ALA A 288 2.47 16.98 -12.39
N THR A 289 3.02 18.13 -11.99
CA THR A 289 4.16 18.78 -12.65
C THR A 289 5.40 17.88 -12.64
N ARG A 290 5.71 17.23 -11.51
CA ARG A 290 6.84 16.29 -11.41
C ARG A 290 6.65 15.08 -12.32
N VAL A 291 5.48 14.45 -12.31
CA VAL A 291 5.16 13.32 -13.21
C VAL A 291 5.25 13.74 -14.68
N ALA A 292 4.83 14.95 -15.05
CA ALA A 292 4.97 15.45 -16.42
C ALA A 292 6.43 15.65 -16.88
N GLY A 293 7.36 15.88 -15.96
CA GLY A 293 8.77 16.18 -16.23
C GLY A 293 9.74 15.01 -16.14
N VAL A 294 9.29 13.80 -15.75
CA VAL A 294 10.16 12.62 -15.57
C VAL A 294 9.88 11.53 -16.60
N ARG A 295 10.90 10.69 -16.87
CA ARG A 295 10.75 9.44 -17.61
C ARG A 295 10.01 8.40 -16.74
N PRO A 296 9.00 7.67 -17.25
CA PRO A 296 8.33 6.63 -16.49
C PRO A 296 9.29 5.54 -16.00
N LEU A 297 9.18 5.16 -14.72
CA LEU A 297 9.98 4.12 -14.07
C LEU A 297 11.50 4.31 -14.23
N ARG A 298 11.97 5.57 -14.35
CA ARG A 298 13.38 5.93 -14.56
C ARG A 298 14.34 5.25 -13.57
N LEU A 299 13.92 5.13 -12.31
CA LEU A 299 14.73 4.58 -11.21
C LEU A 299 14.69 3.04 -11.14
N SER A 300 13.79 2.39 -11.88
CA SER A 300 13.48 0.97 -11.76
C SER A 300 14.57 0.11 -12.42
N PRO A 301 15.32 -0.73 -11.67
CA PRO A 301 16.36 -1.59 -12.27
C PRO A 301 15.79 -2.71 -13.16
N TYR A 302 14.50 -3.03 -13.03
CA TYR A 302 13.80 -4.03 -13.80
C TYR A 302 12.34 -3.62 -13.99
N VAL A 303 11.84 -3.69 -15.23
CA VAL A 303 10.44 -3.46 -15.59
C VAL A 303 9.91 -4.72 -16.30
N PRO A 304 8.71 -5.25 -15.96
CA PRO A 304 8.14 -6.40 -16.63
C PRO A 304 8.08 -6.21 -18.15
N PRO A 305 8.49 -7.20 -18.98
CA PRO A 305 8.64 -7.02 -20.43
C PRO A 305 7.39 -6.48 -21.14
N ALA A 306 6.19 -6.84 -20.67
CA ALA A 306 4.93 -6.33 -21.23
C ALA A 306 4.71 -4.84 -20.93
N LEU A 307 5.04 -4.38 -19.72
CA LEU A 307 4.96 -2.97 -19.33
C LEU A 307 6.08 -2.16 -19.99
N GLN A 308 7.30 -2.71 -20.01
CA GLN A 308 8.47 -2.16 -20.71
C GLN A 308 8.17 -1.93 -22.20
N SER A 309 7.64 -2.94 -22.90
CA SER A 309 7.28 -2.86 -24.32
C SER A 309 6.17 -1.85 -24.60
N TRP A 310 5.23 -1.67 -23.65
CA TRP A 310 4.18 -0.66 -23.79
C TRP A 310 4.69 0.75 -23.52
N ILE A 311 5.49 0.98 -22.47
CA ILE A 311 6.09 2.30 -22.19
C ILE A 311 7.02 2.68 -23.35
N ALA A 312 7.95 1.80 -23.72
CA ALA A 312 9.05 2.05 -24.66
C ALA A 312 9.81 3.35 -24.30
N ASN A 313 10.24 4.14 -25.28
CA ASN A 313 10.93 5.41 -25.04
C ASN A 313 9.97 6.62 -24.96
N ARG A 314 8.82 6.46 -24.31
CA ARG A 314 7.75 7.48 -24.25
C ARG A 314 7.69 8.16 -22.88
N ASP A 315 7.49 9.47 -22.88
CA ASP A 315 7.28 10.27 -21.67
C ASP A 315 5.85 10.12 -21.12
N TYR A 316 5.64 10.51 -19.86
CA TYR A 316 4.30 10.50 -19.27
C TYR A 316 3.27 11.31 -20.08
N PRO A 317 3.54 12.54 -20.55
CA PRO A 317 2.62 13.27 -21.44
C PRO A 317 2.15 12.45 -22.66
N THR A 318 3.02 11.69 -23.31
CA THR A 318 2.66 10.81 -24.43
C THR A 318 1.79 9.63 -23.98
N LEU A 319 2.10 9.00 -22.84
CA LEU A 319 1.29 7.91 -22.29
C LEU A 319 -0.10 8.39 -21.84
N PHE A 320 -0.20 9.58 -21.26
CA PHE A 320 -1.47 10.21 -20.91
C PHE A 320 -2.29 10.56 -22.18
N ALA A 321 -1.63 10.96 -23.26
CA ALA A 321 -2.30 11.21 -24.54
C ALA A 321 -2.93 9.93 -25.14
N GLU A 322 -2.29 8.77 -25.02
CA GLU A 322 -2.88 7.47 -25.41
C GLU A 322 -4.10 7.11 -24.54
N VAL A 323 -3.99 7.28 -23.22
CA VAL A 323 -5.00 6.79 -22.26
C VAL A 323 -6.20 7.73 -22.10
N PHE A 324 -5.98 9.04 -22.16
CA PHE A 324 -6.99 10.08 -21.88
C PHE A 324 -7.28 10.99 -23.08
N GLY A 325 -6.59 10.81 -24.21
CA GLY A 325 -6.76 11.65 -25.40
C GLY A 325 -6.18 13.08 -25.27
N SER A 326 -5.40 13.34 -24.22
CA SER A 326 -4.74 14.63 -23.95
C SER A 326 -3.43 14.39 -23.21
N ASN A 327 -2.39 15.15 -23.56
CA ASN A 327 -1.06 15.08 -22.98
C ASN A 327 -0.95 15.74 -21.59
N GLU A 328 -2.01 16.37 -21.09
CA GLU A 328 -2.00 16.98 -19.76
C GLU A 328 -1.94 15.87 -18.68
N VAL A 329 -0.88 15.88 -17.89
CA VAL A 329 -0.81 15.15 -16.63
C VAL A 329 -1.55 15.96 -15.59
N THR A 330 -2.59 15.39 -14.98
CA THR A 330 -3.39 16.07 -13.93
C THR A 330 -3.57 15.15 -12.73
N PRO A 331 -3.81 15.69 -11.51
CA PRO A 331 -4.03 14.86 -10.33
C PRO A 331 -5.18 13.88 -10.49
N ALA A 332 -6.28 14.33 -11.13
CA ALA A 332 -7.42 13.49 -11.43
C ALA A 332 -7.07 12.33 -12.37
N ARG A 333 -6.27 12.57 -13.42
CA ARG A 333 -5.84 11.53 -14.37
C ARG A 333 -4.83 10.55 -13.74
N ILE A 334 -3.93 11.02 -12.87
CA ILE A 334 -3.04 10.17 -12.06
C ILE A 334 -3.88 9.22 -11.19
N ALA A 335 -4.84 9.75 -10.43
CA ALA A 335 -5.73 8.94 -9.59
C ALA A 335 -6.55 7.93 -10.40
N LEU A 336 -7.15 8.35 -11.53
CA LEU A 336 -7.92 7.47 -12.43
C LEU A 336 -7.06 6.33 -13.01
N ALA A 337 -5.77 6.57 -13.28
CA ALA A 337 -4.84 5.56 -13.77
C ALA A 337 -4.41 4.58 -12.66
N ILE A 338 -3.94 5.08 -11.51
CA ILE A 338 -3.56 4.26 -10.35
C ILE A 338 -4.71 3.35 -9.93
N ALA A 339 -5.90 3.92 -9.75
CA ALA A 339 -7.13 3.20 -9.40
C ALA A 339 -7.56 2.17 -10.47
N SER A 340 -7.06 2.28 -11.71
CA SER A 340 -7.25 1.26 -12.74
C SER A 340 -6.33 0.06 -12.53
N TYR A 341 -5.06 0.30 -12.22
CA TYR A 341 -4.13 -0.77 -11.87
C TYR A 341 -4.58 -1.52 -10.61
N GLU A 342 -4.99 -0.82 -9.55
CA GLU A 342 -5.49 -1.45 -8.32
C GLU A 342 -6.74 -2.31 -8.55
N ARG A 343 -7.60 -1.96 -9.52
CA ARG A 343 -8.73 -2.79 -9.95
C ARG A 343 -8.34 -4.08 -10.68
N SER A 344 -7.08 -4.22 -11.09
CA SER A 344 -6.52 -5.47 -11.63
C SER A 344 -5.95 -6.41 -10.57
N LEU A 345 -5.66 -5.91 -9.35
CA LEU A 345 -5.02 -6.65 -8.25
C LEU A 345 -6.01 -7.57 -7.52
N ILE A 346 -6.47 -8.63 -8.19
CA ILE A 346 -7.56 -9.49 -7.72
C ILE A 346 -7.06 -10.89 -7.34
N ALA A 347 -7.12 -11.22 -6.05
CA ALA A 347 -6.72 -12.52 -5.50
C ALA A 347 -7.92 -13.50 -5.46
N ASN A 348 -8.25 -14.04 -6.63
CA ASN A 348 -9.36 -14.97 -6.89
C ASN A 348 -8.93 -16.41 -7.28
N GLN A 349 -7.68 -16.79 -7.05
CA GLN A 349 -7.16 -18.14 -7.29
C GLN A 349 -6.58 -18.76 -6.00
N THR A 350 -7.16 -18.40 -4.85
CA THR A 350 -6.87 -19.10 -3.58
C THR A 350 -7.40 -20.55 -3.66
N PRO A 351 -6.86 -21.50 -2.89
CA PRO A 351 -7.44 -22.84 -2.77
C PRO A 351 -8.92 -22.83 -2.33
N HIS A 352 -9.35 -21.79 -1.62
CA HIS A 352 -10.75 -21.58 -1.30
C HIS A 352 -11.61 -21.26 -2.54
N ASP A 353 -11.15 -20.38 -3.44
CA ASP A 353 -11.87 -20.05 -4.69
C ASP A 353 -11.92 -21.25 -5.64
N LEU A 354 -10.79 -21.97 -5.76
CA LEU A 354 -10.63 -23.14 -6.61
C LEU A 354 -11.27 -24.41 -6.02
N GLN A 355 -11.91 -24.31 -4.84
CA GLN A 355 -12.57 -25.41 -4.12
C GLN A 355 -11.66 -26.62 -3.84
N SER A 356 -10.34 -26.39 -3.72
CA SER A 356 -9.29 -27.41 -3.61
C SER A 356 -8.76 -27.59 -2.17
N LEU A 357 -9.62 -27.38 -1.18
CA LEU A 357 -9.29 -27.53 0.24
C LEU A 357 -9.20 -29.01 0.66
N THR A 358 -8.21 -29.31 1.49
CA THR A 358 -8.10 -30.58 2.21
C THR A 358 -9.19 -30.70 3.29
N GLN A 359 -9.44 -31.92 3.79
CA GLN A 359 -10.43 -32.15 4.84
C GLN A 359 -10.14 -31.35 6.13
N ALA A 360 -8.87 -31.13 6.47
CA ALA A 360 -8.46 -30.32 7.62
C ALA A 360 -8.79 -28.83 7.43
N GLU A 361 -8.58 -28.30 6.22
CA GLU A 361 -8.91 -26.91 5.88
C GLU A 361 -10.44 -26.70 5.78
N VAL A 362 -11.20 -27.70 5.31
CA VAL A 362 -12.67 -27.71 5.37
C VAL A 362 -13.16 -27.68 6.83
N ALA A 363 -12.58 -28.49 7.72
CA ALA A 363 -12.90 -28.47 9.14
C ALA A 363 -12.51 -27.12 9.80
N GLY A 364 -11.38 -26.52 9.39
CA GLY A 364 -10.97 -25.18 9.80
C GLY A 364 -11.97 -24.09 9.42
N ARG A 365 -12.47 -24.11 8.18
CA ARG A 365 -13.53 -23.20 7.72
C ARG A 365 -14.82 -23.38 8.52
N GLN A 366 -15.21 -24.62 8.81
CA GLN A 366 -16.36 -24.91 9.65
C GLN A 366 -16.18 -24.36 11.07
N ALA A 367 -15.00 -24.54 11.68
CA ALA A 367 -14.68 -23.97 13.00
C ALA A 367 -14.74 -22.43 12.98
N PHE A 368 -14.22 -21.78 11.94
CA PHE A 368 -14.29 -20.32 11.75
C PHE A 368 -15.73 -19.81 11.62
N GLN A 369 -16.59 -20.52 10.90
CA GLN A 369 -18.01 -20.17 10.77
C GLN A 369 -18.78 -20.42 12.09
N GLN A 370 -18.51 -21.53 12.78
CA GLN A 370 -19.13 -21.90 14.06
C GLN A 370 -18.73 -20.95 15.20
N ALA A 371 -17.48 -20.48 15.22
CA ALA A 371 -16.99 -19.46 16.15
C ALA A 371 -17.60 -18.06 15.88
N GLY A 372 -18.37 -17.89 14.80
CA GLY A 372 -19.05 -16.65 14.46
C GLY A 372 -18.19 -15.63 13.72
N CYS A 373 -16.93 -15.94 13.38
CA CYS A 373 -16.01 -15.02 12.69
C CYS A 373 -16.59 -14.51 11.36
N ALA A 374 -17.30 -15.38 10.65
CA ALA A 374 -17.99 -15.08 9.38
C ALA A 374 -19.14 -14.06 9.51
N ARG A 375 -19.51 -13.59 10.72
CA ARG A 375 -20.47 -12.51 10.94
C ARG A 375 -19.92 -11.13 10.59
N CYS A 376 -18.61 -10.95 10.62
CA CYS A 376 -17.92 -9.77 10.08
C CYS A 376 -17.06 -10.14 8.88
N HIS A 377 -16.44 -11.32 8.90
CA HIS A 377 -15.59 -11.82 7.81
C HIS A 377 -16.34 -12.79 6.89
N GLY A 378 -17.49 -12.35 6.40
CA GLY A 378 -18.38 -13.12 5.52
C GLY A 378 -18.23 -12.78 4.04
N GLY A 379 -19.04 -13.45 3.20
CA GLY A 379 -19.15 -13.17 1.77
C GLY A 379 -17.88 -13.44 0.94
N PRO A 380 -17.84 -13.03 -0.34
CA PRO A 380 -16.73 -13.32 -1.25
C PRO A 380 -15.39 -12.75 -0.82
N LEU A 381 -15.42 -11.58 -0.18
CA LEU A 381 -14.24 -10.82 0.24
C LEU A 381 -13.70 -11.27 1.62
N LEU A 382 -14.48 -12.04 2.38
CA LEU A 382 -14.23 -12.36 3.79
C LEU A 382 -14.16 -11.08 4.64
N SER A 383 -15.07 -10.16 4.37
CA SER A 383 -15.28 -8.88 5.06
C SER A 383 -16.67 -8.34 4.74
N ASP A 384 -17.34 -7.78 5.75
CA ASP A 384 -18.57 -6.99 5.65
C ASP A 384 -18.29 -5.55 5.16
N ASN A 385 -17.03 -5.11 5.17
CA ASN A 385 -16.57 -3.73 4.98
C ASN A 385 -17.20 -2.70 5.93
N ASP A 386 -17.86 -3.15 7.00
CA ASP A 386 -18.39 -2.29 8.04
C ASP A 386 -17.29 -1.88 9.03
N PHE A 387 -17.65 -1.01 9.96
CA PHE A 387 -16.74 -0.41 10.93
C PHE A 387 -17.10 -0.84 12.35
N HIS A 388 -16.14 -1.45 13.04
CA HIS A 388 -16.35 -2.05 14.36
C HIS A 388 -15.25 -1.58 15.34
N TYR A 389 -15.62 -1.37 16.60
CA TYR A 389 -14.63 -1.24 17.68
C TYR A 389 -14.53 -2.60 18.38
N ILE A 390 -13.41 -3.29 18.17
CA ILE A 390 -13.18 -4.65 18.67
C ILE A 390 -12.29 -4.70 19.94
N GLY A 391 -11.83 -3.54 20.43
CA GLY A 391 -11.04 -3.47 21.65
C GLY A 391 -9.55 -3.86 21.50
N VAL A 392 -8.90 -3.52 20.38
CA VAL A 392 -7.43 -3.69 20.20
C VAL A 392 -6.63 -2.74 21.11
N ARG A 393 -7.09 -1.49 21.22
CA ARG A 393 -6.51 -0.42 22.05
C ARG A 393 -7.64 0.46 22.61
N PRO A 394 -7.39 1.39 23.57
CA PRO A 394 -8.42 2.31 24.05
C PRO A 394 -9.03 3.12 22.89
N GLN A 395 -10.36 3.28 22.87
CA GLN A 395 -11.07 3.96 21.76
C GLN A 395 -10.60 5.41 21.49
N ASN A 396 -9.93 6.05 22.46
CA ASN A 396 -9.41 7.43 22.33
C ASN A 396 -7.98 7.49 21.78
N ALA A 397 -7.23 6.38 21.76
CA ALA A 397 -5.83 6.34 21.31
C ALA A 397 -5.69 6.49 19.78
N ASP A 398 -6.75 6.16 19.04
CA ASP A 398 -6.94 6.55 17.65
C ASP A 398 -8.45 6.76 17.44
N PRO A 399 -8.91 7.94 16.99
CA PRO A 399 -10.32 8.20 16.77
C PRO A 399 -10.97 7.24 15.75
N GLY A 400 -10.20 6.66 14.82
CA GLY A 400 -10.71 5.84 13.73
C GLY A 400 -11.75 6.60 12.92
N ARG A 401 -12.87 5.94 12.63
CA ARG A 401 -13.99 6.51 11.85
C ARG A 401 -14.59 7.78 12.45
N PHE A 402 -14.48 8.04 13.76
CA PHE A 402 -14.92 9.30 14.36
C PHE A 402 -14.26 10.53 13.71
N ALA A 403 -13.01 10.41 13.24
CA ALA A 403 -12.34 11.50 12.52
C ALA A 403 -12.98 11.85 11.17
N VAL A 404 -13.81 10.95 10.62
CA VAL A 404 -14.52 11.11 9.34
C VAL A 404 -15.97 11.55 9.57
N THR A 405 -16.65 11.00 10.59
CA THR A 405 -18.10 11.18 10.79
C THR A 405 -18.48 12.17 11.89
N ALA A 406 -17.55 12.54 12.77
CA ALA A 406 -17.78 13.27 14.03
C ALA A 406 -18.83 12.63 14.98
N ASN A 407 -19.28 11.40 14.71
CA ASN A 407 -20.26 10.69 15.54
C ASN A 407 -19.55 9.90 16.64
N ASN A 408 -19.81 10.22 17.91
CA ASN A 408 -19.17 9.56 19.05
C ASN A 408 -19.34 8.02 19.06
N ALA A 409 -20.38 7.46 18.43
CA ALA A 409 -20.54 6.00 18.31
C ALA A 409 -19.46 5.35 17.41
N ASP A 410 -18.87 6.11 16.48
CA ASP A 410 -17.82 5.67 15.56
C ASP A 410 -16.39 5.70 16.16
N ARG A 411 -16.26 6.11 17.42
CA ARG A 411 -14.94 6.32 18.04
C ARG A 411 -14.15 5.02 18.18
N GLY A 412 -12.92 5.01 17.69
CA GLY A 412 -12.04 3.84 17.65
C GLY A 412 -12.49 2.75 16.68
N ARG A 413 -13.58 2.95 15.92
CA ARG A 413 -14.05 1.96 14.95
C ARG A 413 -13.14 1.98 13.72
N MET A 414 -12.78 0.78 13.28
CA MET A 414 -11.98 0.55 12.08
C MET A 414 -12.72 -0.39 11.12
N ARG A 415 -12.49 -0.23 9.82
CA ARG A 415 -13.06 -1.07 8.75
C ARG A 415 -12.58 -2.51 8.90
N THR A 416 -13.49 -3.47 8.77
CA THR A 416 -13.14 -4.89 8.66
C THR A 416 -12.23 -5.13 7.44
N PRO A 417 -10.97 -5.57 7.61
CA PRO A 417 -10.10 -5.88 6.47
C PRO A 417 -10.53 -7.21 5.80
N PRO A 418 -10.29 -7.37 4.48
CA PRO A 418 -10.43 -8.68 3.84
C PRO A 418 -9.45 -9.69 4.44
N LEU A 419 -9.84 -10.97 4.54
CA LEU A 419 -8.95 -12.04 5.00
C LEU A 419 -8.22 -12.78 3.86
N ARG A 420 -8.39 -12.34 2.62
CA ARG A 420 -7.65 -12.87 1.47
C ARG A 420 -6.18 -12.45 1.58
N ASN A 421 -5.27 -13.41 1.38
CA ASN A 421 -3.83 -13.29 1.63
C ASN A 421 -3.43 -12.93 3.07
N VAL A 422 -4.29 -13.14 4.07
CA VAL A 422 -3.99 -12.74 5.46
C VAL A 422 -2.75 -13.43 6.04
N GLU A 423 -2.41 -14.63 5.58
CA GLU A 423 -1.15 -15.31 5.92
C GLU A 423 0.12 -14.50 5.60
N LEU A 424 0.08 -13.74 4.51
CA LEU A 424 1.21 -12.96 4.00
C LEU A 424 1.29 -11.56 4.63
N SER A 425 0.26 -11.14 5.36
CA SER A 425 -0.02 -9.72 5.63
C SER A 425 0.38 -9.26 7.03
N ALA A 426 1.14 -10.07 7.77
CA ALA A 426 1.63 -9.75 9.11
C ALA A 426 2.52 -8.49 9.11
N PRO A 427 2.46 -7.64 10.15
CA PRO A 427 1.72 -7.82 11.40
C PRO A 427 0.25 -7.37 11.33
N TYR A 428 -0.53 -7.76 12.34
CA TYR A 428 -1.98 -7.65 12.31
C TYR A 428 -2.55 -6.50 13.14
N PHE A 429 -3.76 -6.08 12.74
CA PHE A 429 -4.49 -4.89 13.19
C PHE A 429 -3.86 -3.55 12.78
N ALA A 430 -4.63 -2.48 12.92
CA ALA A 430 -4.25 -1.14 12.48
C ALA A 430 -3.00 -0.58 13.18
N ASP A 431 -2.62 -1.11 14.35
CA ASP A 431 -1.40 -0.77 15.08
C ASP A 431 -0.28 -1.83 14.93
N GLY A 432 -0.51 -2.90 14.17
CA GLY A 432 0.49 -3.93 13.90
C GLY A 432 0.98 -4.66 15.16
N ARG A 433 0.16 -4.79 16.21
CA ARG A 433 0.62 -5.32 17.51
C ARG A 433 0.86 -6.82 17.57
N PHE A 434 0.18 -7.62 16.75
CA PHE A 434 0.34 -9.09 16.75
C PHE A 434 1.14 -9.56 15.52
N ARG A 435 1.98 -10.57 15.69
CA ARG A 435 2.88 -11.12 14.66
C ARG A 435 2.31 -12.36 13.98
N THR A 436 1.41 -13.06 14.65
CA THR A 436 0.91 -14.39 14.23
C THR A 436 -0.62 -14.45 14.17
N LEU A 437 -1.14 -15.34 13.32
CA LEU A 437 -2.60 -15.59 13.26
C LEU A 437 -3.10 -16.27 14.54
N GLU A 438 -2.22 -17.02 15.19
CA GLU A 438 -2.41 -17.63 16.50
C GLU A 438 -2.73 -16.57 17.57
N GLU A 439 -1.94 -15.49 17.68
CA GLU A 439 -2.22 -14.36 18.58
C GLU A 439 -3.53 -13.64 18.25
N VAL A 440 -3.85 -13.47 16.95
CA VAL A 440 -5.11 -12.87 16.49
C VAL A 440 -6.32 -13.72 16.90
N VAL A 441 -6.24 -15.05 16.75
CA VAL A 441 -7.31 -15.96 17.19
C VAL A 441 -7.42 -15.98 18.71
N ASP A 442 -6.30 -15.93 19.44
CA ASP A 442 -6.31 -15.81 20.91
C ASP A 442 -6.88 -14.46 21.39
N PHE A 443 -6.70 -13.36 20.63
CA PHE A 443 -7.31 -12.05 20.89
C PHE A 443 -8.84 -12.11 20.80
N TYR A 444 -9.38 -12.70 19.72
CA TYR A 444 -10.82 -12.89 19.61
C TYR A 444 -11.35 -13.89 20.65
N ASN A 445 -10.58 -14.96 20.96
CA ASN A 445 -11.00 -15.96 21.93
C ASN A 445 -11.19 -15.42 23.35
N ARG A 446 -10.39 -14.41 23.76
CA ARG A 446 -10.54 -13.71 25.05
C ARG A 446 -11.51 -12.51 25.01
N GLY A 447 -12.11 -12.23 23.84
CA GLY A 447 -13.09 -11.14 23.68
C GLY A 447 -12.47 -9.74 23.55
N GLY A 448 -11.22 -9.64 23.08
CA GLY A 448 -10.48 -8.38 22.92
C GLY A 448 -9.99 -7.74 24.23
N ASP A 449 -8.97 -6.89 24.13
CA ASP A 449 -8.16 -6.43 25.28
C ASP A 449 -8.74 -5.19 25.98
N PHE A 450 -9.52 -4.37 25.27
CA PHE A 450 -10.13 -3.14 25.80
C PHE A 450 -11.65 -3.15 25.66
N THR A 451 -12.32 -2.35 26.49
CA THR A 451 -13.79 -2.24 26.53
C THR A 451 -14.21 -0.77 26.54
N ALA A 452 -15.25 -0.44 25.78
CA ALA A 452 -15.91 0.87 25.75
C ALA A 452 -17.41 0.69 25.42
N PRO A 453 -18.27 1.70 25.67
CA PRO A 453 -19.73 1.58 25.46
C PRO A 453 -20.16 1.28 24.01
N ASN A 454 -19.31 1.54 23.02
CA ASN A 454 -19.57 1.29 21.60
C ASN A 454 -18.87 0.03 21.04
N LYS A 455 -18.23 -0.79 21.89
CA LYS A 455 -17.61 -2.07 21.51
C LYS A 455 -18.65 -2.97 20.85
N ASP A 456 -18.27 -3.62 19.76
CA ASP A 456 -19.19 -4.47 19.03
C ASP A 456 -19.66 -5.64 19.92
N PRO A 457 -20.99 -5.85 20.09
CA PRO A 457 -21.52 -6.84 21.03
C PRO A 457 -21.25 -8.30 20.60
N ARG A 458 -20.72 -8.54 19.40
CA ARG A 458 -20.26 -9.85 18.94
C ARG A 458 -18.86 -10.19 19.49
N ILE A 459 -18.11 -9.21 20.00
CA ILE A 459 -16.76 -9.38 20.52
C ILE A 459 -16.82 -9.72 22.01
N VAL A 460 -16.96 -11.02 22.27
CA VAL A 460 -17.06 -11.65 23.60
C VAL A 460 -16.12 -12.85 23.68
N PRO A 461 -15.74 -13.34 24.88
CA PRO A 461 -14.95 -14.56 25.00
C PRO A 461 -15.63 -15.75 24.32
N LEU A 462 -14.89 -16.44 23.44
CA LEU A 462 -15.45 -17.49 22.55
C LEU A 462 -15.33 -18.90 23.14
N GLY A 463 -14.49 -19.12 24.15
CA GLY A 463 -14.32 -20.42 24.81
C GLY A 463 -13.67 -21.50 23.94
N LEU A 464 -12.95 -21.12 22.88
CA LEU A 464 -12.35 -22.04 21.91
C LEU A 464 -11.18 -22.81 22.54
N ASN A 465 -11.23 -24.14 22.44
CA ASN A 465 -10.14 -25.02 22.84
C ASN A 465 -8.97 -24.95 21.83
N ALA A 466 -7.81 -25.51 22.20
CA ALA A 466 -6.59 -25.43 21.38
C ALA A 466 -6.77 -26.04 19.96
N GLN A 467 -7.54 -27.12 19.83
CA GLN A 467 -7.81 -27.75 18.52
C GLN A 467 -8.68 -26.86 17.63
N GLN A 468 -9.69 -26.20 18.19
CA GLN A 468 -10.55 -25.26 17.46
C GLN A 468 -9.75 -24.04 16.98
N ARG A 469 -8.89 -23.49 17.83
CA ARG A 469 -8.03 -22.34 17.46
C ARG A 469 -7.02 -22.72 16.38
N ALA A 470 -6.36 -23.86 16.51
CA ALA A 470 -5.46 -24.39 15.47
C ALA A 470 -6.20 -24.64 14.15
N ALA A 471 -7.41 -25.21 14.18
CA ALA A 471 -8.22 -25.42 12.97
C ALA A 471 -8.61 -24.11 12.28
N ILE A 472 -9.00 -23.07 13.03
CA ILE A 472 -9.26 -21.74 12.49
C ILE A 472 -8.01 -21.17 11.82
N VAL A 473 -6.84 -21.27 12.46
CA VAL A 473 -5.57 -20.80 11.87
C VAL A 473 -5.21 -21.59 10.60
N THR A 474 -5.46 -22.91 10.55
CA THR A 474 -5.31 -23.71 9.32
C THR A 474 -6.17 -23.18 8.18
N PHE A 475 -7.37 -22.64 8.47
CA PHE A 475 -8.18 -21.99 7.44
C PHE A 475 -7.67 -20.61 7.04
N LEU A 476 -7.14 -19.82 7.97
CA LEU A 476 -6.62 -18.46 7.68
C LEU A 476 -5.28 -18.45 6.92
N LYS A 477 -4.59 -19.59 6.84
CA LYS A 477 -3.33 -19.79 6.11
C LYS A 477 -3.59 -20.09 4.62
N ARG A 478 -2.84 -21.04 4.04
CA ARG A 478 -2.95 -21.55 2.65
C ARG A 478 -4.34 -21.43 1.99
N PRO A 479 -5.48 -21.82 2.61
CA PRO A 479 -6.79 -21.71 1.96
C PRO A 479 -7.15 -20.33 1.43
N LEU A 480 -6.66 -19.26 2.06
CA LEU A 480 -6.95 -17.87 1.69
C LEU A 480 -5.80 -17.17 0.96
N THR A 481 -4.69 -17.85 0.74
CA THR A 481 -3.49 -17.32 0.08
C THR A 481 -3.53 -17.61 -1.41
N ASP A 482 -3.46 -16.58 -2.24
CA ASP A 482 -3.37 -16.71 -3.71
C ASP A 482 -1.89 -16.90 -4.09
N PRO A 483 -1.51 -18.06 -4.68
CA PRO A 483 -0.11 -18.33 -5.02
C PRO A 483 0.49 -17.29 -5.97
N ARG A 484 -0.32 -16.57 -6.75
CA ARG A 484 0.19 -15.55 -7.68
C ARG A 484 0.65 -14.30 -6.94
N ALA A 485 0.00 -13.94 -5.83
CA ALA A 485 0.41 -12.81 -5.00
C ALA A 485 1.72 -13.11 -4.28
N GLN A 486 1.82 -14.30 -3.67
CA GLN A 486 3.05 -14.76 -2.99
C GLN A 486 4.27 -14.79 -3.93
N ASN A 487 4.08 -15.24 -5.17
CA ASN A 487 5.15 -15.40 -6.16
C ASN A 487 5.29 -14.18 -7.12
N GLU A 488 4.53 -13.10 -6.91
CA GLU A 488 4.55 -11.87 -7.73
C GLU A 488 4.36 -12.15 -9.24
N THR A 489 3.33 -12.93 -9.60
CA THR A 489 3.04 -13.36 -10.99
C THR A 489 1.67 -12.92 -11.49
N GLY A 490 1.49 -12.88 -12.82
CA GLY A 490 0.22 -12.53 -13.46
C GLY A 490 -0.16 -11.07 -13.13
N PRO A 491 -1.34 -10.79 -12.55
CA PRO A 491 -1.71 -9.42 -12.18
C PRO A 491 -0.82 -8.82 -11.07
N PHE A 492 -0.01 -9.64 -10.40
CA PHE A 492 0.91 -9.23 -9.33
C PHE A 492 2.37 -9.10 -9.78
N GLU A 493 2.64 -9.31 -11.08
CA GLU A 493 3.94 -9.00 -11.67
C GLU A 493 4.18 -7.48 -11.63
N ARG A 494 5.42 -7.07 -11.36
CA ARG A 494 5.75 -5.68 -10.99
C ARG A 494 7.17 -5.26 -11.38
N PRO A 495 7.41 -3.95 -11.56
CA PRO A 495 8.75 -3.38 -11.51
C PRO A 495 9.46 -3.63 -10.18
N MET A 496 10.80 -3.66 -10.24
CA MET A 496 11.68 -3.65 -9.08
C MET A 496 11.93 -2.20 -8.64
N LEU A 497 11.83 -1.93 -7.34
CA LEU A 497 12.09 -0.58 -6.82
C LEU A 497 13.61 -0.31 -6.76
N PHE A 498 14.03 0.95 -6.91
CA PHE A 498 15.39 1.37 -6.57
C PHE A 498 15.71 1.10 -5.09
N SER A 499 14.71 1.26 -4.21
CA SER A 499 14.81 0.89 -2.78
C SER A 499 15.00 -0.62 -2.51
N GLU A 500 14.86 -1.48 -3.52
CA GLU A 500 15.20 -2.91 -3.45
C GLU A 500 16.57 -3.22 -4.10
N SER A 501 17.25 -2.22 -4.67
CA SER A 501 18.40 -2.40 -5.55
C SER A 501 19.76 -2.40 -4.82
N PRO A 502 20.81 -3.03 -5.39
CA PRO A 502 22.16 -2.93 -4.87
C PRO A 502 22.83 -1.56 -5.11
N TYR A 503 22.15 -0.65 -5.84
CA TYR A 503 22.67 0.67 -6.19
C TYR A 503 22.38 1.76 -5.15
N LEU A 504 21.67 1.41 -4.07
CA LEU A 504 21.50 2.27 -2.90
C LEU A 504 22.86 2.68 -2.32
N PRO A 505 23.04 3.92 -1.83
CA PRO A 505 24.23 4.31 -1.09
C PRO A 505 24.48 3.42 0.13
N GLN A 506 25.66 2.79 0.17
CA GLN A 506 26.04 1.82 1.21
C GLN A 506 26.97 2.47 2.25
N PRO A 507 26.86 2.14 3.55
CA PRO A 507 27.86 2.53 4.53
C PRO A 507 29.23 1.94 4.18
N ALA A 508 30.28 2.78 4.08
CA ALA A 508 31.62 2.36 3.66
C ALA A 508 32.61 2.26 4.83
N SER A 509 32.82 3.34 5.59
CA SER A 509 33.65 3.31 6.80
C SER A 509 33.13 4.24 7.90
N ALA A 510 33.57 3.99 9.14
CA ALA A 510 33.17 4.75 10.31
C ALA A 510 33.70 6.20 10.30
N GLY A 511 33.02 7.10 11.02
CA GLY A 511 33.46 8.48 11.20
C GLY A 511 34.42 8.68 12.38
N THR A 512 35.07 9.84 12.43
CA THR A 512 35.92 10.26 13.55
C THR A 512 35.19 11.24 14.48
N PRO A 513 35.24 11.04 15.81
CA PRO A 513 34.53 11.90 16.75
C PRO A 513 35.15 13.29 16.89
N GLY A 514 34.31 14.26 17.21
CA GLY A 514 34.70 15.60 17.64
C GLY A 514 34.68 15.77 19.16
N LEU A 515 34.45 17.01 19.60
CA LEU A 515 34.27 17.40 20.99
C LEU A 515 33.20 16.54 21.68
N GLY A 516 33.49 16.12 22.92
CA GLY A 516 32.58 15.27 23.69
C GLY A 516 32.40 13.85 23.12
N ALA A 517 33.37 13.37 22.31
CA ALA A 517 33.36 12.05 21.67
C ALA A 517 32.15 11.79 20.74
N THR A 518 31.51 12.84 20.25
CA THR A 518 30.36 12.71 19.34
C THR A 518 30.84 12.61 17.90
N THR A 519 30.46 11.54 17.20
CA THR A 519 30.73 11.36 15.77
C THR A 519 29.54 11.89 14.96
N PRO A 520 29.74 12.81 14.00
CA PRO A 520 28.73 13.18 13.02
C PRO A 520 28.20 11.94 12.28
N ARG A 521 26.98 12.03 11.74
CA ARG A 521 26.38 10.93 10.95
C ARG A 521 25.80 11.49 9.67
N LEU A 522 26.13 10.83 8.56
CA LEU A 522 25.70 11.19 7.21
C LEU A 522 24.47 10.38 6.78
N PHE A 523 23.51 11.08 6.20
CA PHE A 523 22.32 10.57 5.55
C PHE A 523 22.38 10.92 4.07
N ALA A 524 22.29 9.92 3.20
CA ALA A 524 22.20 10.06 1.76
C ALA A 524 21.47 8.82 1.25
N ALA A 525 20.14 8.87 1.20
CA ALA A 525 19.30 7.72 0.84
C ALA A 525 18.70 7.81 -0.57
N GLU A 526 18.81 8.97 -1.21
CA GLU A 526 18.19 9.26 -2.50
C GLU A 526 18.96 8.59 -3.66
N PRO A 527 18.35 8.46 -4.86
CA PRO A 527 19.04 7.97 -6.03
C PRO A 527 20.13 8.95 -6.51
N PRO A 528 21.41 8.53 -6.59
CA PRO A 528 22.51 9.40 -7.02
C PRO A 528 22.55 9.56 -8.56
N LEU A 529 21.54 10.23 -9.12
CA LEU A 529 21.43 10.53 -10.55
C LEU A 529 22.56 11.47 -11.01
N ALA A 530 23.28 11.08 -12.06
CA ALA A 530 24.33 11.89 -12.69
C ALA A 530 23.77 13.22 -13.20
N GLY A 531 24.50 14.31 -12.94
CA GLY A 531 24.07 15.66 -13.30
C GLY A 531 22.90 16.22 -12.48
N SER A 532 22.40 15.49 -11.48
CA SER A 532 21.35 15.99 -10.59
C SER A 532 21.88 17.11 -9.71
N SER A 533 21.20 18.25 -9.71
CA SER A 533 21.37 19.30 -8.68
C SER A 533 20.69 18.94 -7.36
N GLU A 534 19.78 17.96 -7.36
CA GLU A 534 18.84 17.68 -6.26
C GLU A 534 19.18 16.39 -5.48
N PHE A 535 20.45 15.98 -5.43
CA PHE A 535 20.85 14.85 -4.58
C PHE A 535 21.06 15.34 -3.15
N THR A 536 20.04 15.10 -2.32
CA THR A 536 19.99 15.64 -0.96
C THR A 536 20.87 14.83 -0.02
N ILE A 537 21.71 15.52 0.75
CA ILE A 537 22.47 14.93 1.85
C ILE A 537 22.14 15.64 3.16
N GLY A 538 22.12 14.88 4.26
CA GLY A 538 21.85 15.35 5.61
C GLY A 538 22.97 14.93 6.56
N VAL A 539 23.24 15.75 7.58
CA VAL A 539 24.15 15.42 8.68
C VAL A 539 23.50 15.77 10.01
N ASP A 540 23.60 14.86 10.98
CA ASP A 540 23.34 15.15 12.38
C ASP A 540 24.55 14.85 13.27
N ARG A 541 24.45 15.22 14.56
CA ARG A 541 25.50 15.01 15.57
C ARG A 541 26.82 15.74 15.28
N GLY A 542 26.79 16.77 14.45
CA GLY A 542 27.91 17.69 14.30
C GLY A 542 27.98 18.72 15.44
N ARG A 543 29.05 19.51 15.45
CA ARG A 543 29.17 20.66 16.36
C ARG A 543 28.19 21.77 15.94
N ALA A 544 27.46 22.33 16.91
CA ALA A 544 26.49 23.40 16.66
C ALA A 544 27.14 24.62 15.97
N LEU A 545 26.48 25.16 14.95
CA LEU A 545 26.93 26.31 14.14
C LEU A 545 28.30 26.12 13.45
N ALA A 546 28.81 24.89 13.35
CA ALA A 546 30.07 24.61 12.66
C ALA A 546 29.92 24.69 11.14
N ALA A 547 31.01 25.07 10.46
CA ALA A 547 31.15 24.82 9.03
C ALA A 547 31.24 23.31 8.78
N ALA A 548 30.63 22.85 7.69
CA ALA A 548 30.67 21.47 7.23
C ALA A 548 31.08 21.42 5.76
N ARG A 549 31.78 20.35 5.38
CA ARG A 549 32.28 20.13 4.03
C ARG A 549 31.97 18.71 3.57
N ALA A 550 31.12 18.59 2.55
CA ALA A 550 30.92 17.36 1.81
C ALA A 550 32.09 17.16 0.84
N VAL A 551 32.68 15.96 0.85
CA VAL A 551 33.79 15.55 -0.01
C VAL A 551 33.38 14.26 -0.72
N LEU A 552 33.22 14.32 -2.04
CA LEU A 552 32.93 13.20 -2.92
C LEU A 552 34.22 12.84 -3.68
N SER A 553 34.69 11.59 -3.60
CA SER A 553 35.97 11.17 -4.15
C SER A 553 35.96 9.76 -4.74
N LEU A 554 37.02 9.40 -5.48
CA LEU A 554 37.26 8.08 -6.07
C LEU A 554 37.75 7.05 -5.03
N SER A 555 38.16 7.50 -3.85
CA SER A 555 38.55 6.69 -2.70
C SER A 555 37.96 7.29 -1.41
N ASP A 556 37.85 6.50 -0.36
CA ASP A 556 37.26 6.94 0.91
C ASP A 556 38.08 8.13 1.50
N PRO A 557 37.52 9.36 1.54
CA PRO A 557 38.30 10.55 1.87
C PRO A 557 38.61 10.59 3.37
N THR A 558 39.90 10.74 3.72
CA THR A 558 40.38 10.71 5.11
C THR A 558 40.56 12.09 5.75
N SER A 559 40.43 13.17 4.98
CA SER A 559 40.48 14.56 5.48
C SER A 559 39.60 15.50 4.65
N ALA A 560 39.28 16.67 5.21
CA ALA A 560 38.48 17.70 4.56
C ALA A 560 39.12 18.30 3.28
N ASP A 561 40.44 18.12 3.11
CA ASP A 561 41.23 18.58 1.95
C ASP A 561 41.74 17.41 1.09
N ALA A 562 41.13 16.21 1.24
CA ALA A 562 41.46 15.06 0.41
C ALA A 562 41.14 15.32 -1.08
N PRO A 563 41.88 14.71 -2.03
CA PRO A 563 41.56 14.80 -3.45
C PRO A 563 40.12 14.40 -3.71
N ALA A 564 39.37 15.23 -4.43
CA ALA A 564 37.92 15.11 -4.57
C ALA A 564 37.50 15.26 -6.04
N VAL A 565 36.45 14.53 -6.41
CA VAL A 565 35.66 14.77 -7.63
C VAL A 565 34.80 16.02 -7.44
N LEU A 566 34.24 16.19 -6.24
CA LEU A 566 33.41 17.34 -5.86
C LEU A 566 33.62 17.66 -4.38
N THR A 567 33.66 18.94 -4.05
CA THR A 567 33.66 19.44 -2.67
C THR A 567 32.66 20.58 -2.57
N GLN A 568 31.77 20.52 -1.57
CA GLN A 568 30.77 21.55 -1.32
C GLN A 568 30.68 21.85 0.18
N ASN A 569 30.73 23.14 0.53
CA ASN A 569 30.63 23.60 1.91
C ASN A 569 29.19 23.99 2.24
N PHE A 570 28.77 23.72 3.48
CA PHE A 570 27.51 24.16 4.07
C PHE A 570 27.70 24.47 5.56
N ALA A 571 26.66 24.93 6.24
CA ALA A 571 26.70 25.22 7.67
C ALA A 571 25.72 24.35 8.43
N LEU A 572 26.09 23.95 9.65
CA LEU A 572 25.17 23.28 10.57
C LEU A 572 24.38 24.32 11.37
N THR A 573 23.17 23.95 11.76
CA THR A 573 22.29 24.72 12.63
C THR A 573 22.78 24.73 14.09
N SER A 574 22.07 25.45 14.95
CA SER A 574 22.32 25.46 16.40
C SER A 574 22.12 24.11 17.10
N SER A 575 21.46 23.13 16.45
CA SER A 575 21.36 21.75 16.97
C SER A 575 22.50 20.83 16.50
N GLY A 576 23.43 21.31 15.67
CA GLY A 576 24.49 20.47 15.09
C GLY A 576 24.02 19.58 13.94
N SER A 577 22.90 19.94 13.31
CA SER A 577 22.36 19.29 12.12
C SER A 577 22.34 20.22 10.91
N GLY A 578 22.43 19.68 9.70
CA GLY A 578 22.31 20.45 8.47
C GLY A 578 21.99 19.56 7.27
N SER A 579 21.48 20.16 6.20
CA SER A 579 21.22 19.48 4.93
C SER A 579 21.59 20.38 3.76
N MET A 580 21.95 19.78 2.64
CA MET A 580 22.27 20.49 1.40
C MET A 580 22.05 19.60 0.18
N HIS A 581 21.77 20.24 -0.94
CA HIS A 581 21.74 19.65 -2.28
C HIS A 581 23.15 19.59 -2.86
N LEU A 582 23.65 18.38 -3.10
CA LEU A 582 24.97 18.12 -3.66
C LEU A 582 24.87 17.94 -5.18
N ALA A 583 25.43 18.88 -5.94
CA ALA A 583 25.34 18.84 -7.40
C ALA A 583 26.23 17.73 -7.99
N LEU A 584 25.65 16.56 -8.28
CA LEU A 584 26.39 15.40 -8.78
C LEU A 584 26.91 15.63 -10.20
N PRO A 585 28.16 15.23 -10.50
CA PRO A 585 28.71 15.40 -11.85
C PRO A 585 28.01 14.50 -12.87
N ASN A 586 28.09 14.88 -14.15
CA ASN A 586 27.74 14.02 -15.28
C ASN A 586 28.99 13.88 -16.17
N ASP A 587 29.86 12.94 -15.81
CA ASP A 587 31.12 12.68 -16.50
C ASP A 587 31.18 11.21 -16.90
N ALA A 588 31.38 10.95 -18.20
CA ALA A 588 31.52 9.61 -18.77
C ALA A 588 32.66 8.80 -18.11
N ASN A 589 33.70 9.45 -17.57
CA ASN A 589 34.80 8.78 -16.88
C ASN A 589 34.40 8.20 -15.51
N LEU A 590 33.23 8.56 -14.98
CA LEU A 590 32.71 8.04 -13.72
C LEU A 590 31.72 6.88 -13.92
N GLN A 591 31.50 6.44 -15.15
CA GLN A 591 30.56 5.37 -15.48
C GLN A 591 31.00 4.03 -14.85
N GLY A 592 30.13 3.46 -14.01
CA GLY A 592 30.43 2.26 -13.20
C GLY A 592 31.50 2.45 -12.12
N VAL A 593 31.95 3.68 -11.87
CA VAL A 593 32.96 3.99 -10.83
C VAL A 593 32.26 4.14 -9.48
N THR A 594 32.79 3.46 -8.47
CA THR A 594 32.33 3.62 -7.08
C THR A 594 32.94 4.88 -6.48
N LEU A 595 32.08 5.84 -6.15
CA LEU A 595 32.42 7.06 -5.43
C LEU A 595 32.23 6.87 -3.93
N TYR A 596 32.93 7.69 -3.15
CA TYR A 596 32.83 7.75 -1.69
C TYR A 596 32.50 9.18 -1.28
N LEU A 597 31.45 9.34 -0.48
CA LEU A 597 31.02 10.60 0.11
C LEU A 597 31.25 10.57 1.63
N ARG A 598 31.89 11.60 2.17
CA ARG A 598 31.97 11.89 3.62
C ARG A 598 31.70 13.36 3.86
N VAL A 599 31.15 13.69 5.02
CA VAL A 599 31.10 15.07 5.51
C VAL A 599 32.07 15.24 6.66
N PHE A 600 32.89 16.28 6.57
CA PHE A 600 33.74 16.76 7.65
C PHE A 600 33.07 17.95 8.34
N VAL A 601 33.10 18.00 9.66
CA VAL A 601 32.49 19.07 10.48
C VAL A 601 33.56 19.73 11.33
N GLU A 602 33.67 21.05 11.23
CA GLU A 602 34.72 21.86 11.85
C GLU A 602 34.67 21.77 13.38
N ASP A 603 35.72 21.20 13.96
CA ASP A 603 35.84 21.00 15.39
C ASP A 603 37.30 21.13 15.84
N ALA A 604 37.62 22.24 16.51
CA ALA A 604 38.95 22.51 17.02
C ALA A 604 39.44 21.52 18.09
N ALA A 605 38.56 20.69 18.67
CA ALA A 605 38.94 19.61 19.58
C ALA A 605 39.24 18.28 18.85
N ALA A 606 38.91 18.16 17.57
CA ALA A 606 39.21 16.99 16.77
C ALA A 606 40.64 17.03 16.21
N SER A 607 41.23 15.85 15.98
CA SER A 607 42.55 15.74 15.35
C SER A 607 42.52 16.34 13.93
N GLY A 608 43.36 17.36 13.69
CA GLY A 608 43.37 18.10 12.42
C GLY A 608 42.26 19.14 12.26
N GLY A 609 41.49 19.46 13.32
CA GLY A 609 40.45 20.49 13.28
C GLY A 609 39.11 20.05 12.68
N TRP A 610 38.96 18.76 12.36
CA TRP A 610 37.75 18.21 11.74
C TRP A 610 37.33 16.90 12.39
N SER A 611 36.07 16.84 12.84
CA SER A 611 35.36 15.58 13.03
C SER A 611 34.82 15.09 11.68
N SER A 612 34.45 13.82 11.56
CA SER A 612 33.93 13.28 10.30
C SER A 612 32.78 12.32 10.47
N SER A 613 31.87 12.31 9.49
CA SER A 613 30.80 11.34 9.41
C SER A 613 31.31 9.94 9.05
N ASN A 614 30.46 8.94 9.22
CA ASN A 614 30.57 7.74 8.38
C ASN A 614 30.64 8.15 6.90
N SER A 615 31.44 7.44 6.11
CA SER A 615 31.37 7.56 4.66
C SER A 615 30.25 6.67 4.12
N VAL A 616 29.71 7.04 2.96
CA VAL A 616 28.87 6.18 2.13
C VAL A 616 29.50 6.02 0.76
N SER A 617 29.30 4.87 0.12
CA SER A 617 29.72 4.62 -1.25
C SER A 617 28.54 4.34 -2.16
N PHE A 618 28.63 4.79 -3.41
CA PHE A 618 27.62 4.59 -4.45
C PHE A 618 28.24 4.72 -5.84
N GLN A 619 27.50 4.30 -6.86
CA GLN A 619 27.80 4.60 -8.26
C GLN A 619 26.80 5.64 -8.75
N LEU A 620 27.22 6.52 -9.65
CA LEU A 620 26.30 7.48 -10.28
C LEU A 620 25.37 6.74 -11.25
N LEU A 621 24.08 7.02 -11.15
CA LEU A 621 23.05 6.46 -12.02
C LEU A 621 22.92 7.30 -13.29
N GLU A 622 22.64 6.64 -14.42
CA GLU A 622 22.30 7.28 -15.69
C GLU A 622 23.31 8.32 -16.22
N ILE A 623 24.62 8.11 -16.00
CA ILE A 623 25.64 8.81 -16.80
C ILE A 623 25.33 8.52 -18.28
N ASN A 624 25.12 9.57 -19.08
CA ASN A 624 24.64 9.47 -20.47
C ASN A 624 23.40 8.57 -20.67
N ASP A 625 22.49 8.51 -19.68
CA ASP A 625 21.31 7.63 -19.61
C ASP A 625 21.60 6.11 -19.50
N GLU A 626 22.86 5.70 -19.32
CA GLU A 626 23.28 4.31 -19.60
C GLU A 626 22.93 3.26 -18.55
N VAL A 627 22.95 3.60 -17.25
CA VAL A 627 22.86 2.61 -16.16
C VAL A 627 21.56 1.80 -16.18
N PHE A 628 20.48 2.38 -16.72
CA PHE A 628 19.20 1.71 -16.94
C PHE A 628 18.81 1.57 -18.42
N ARG A 629 19.74 1.66 -19.40
CA ARG A 629 19.43 1.39 -20.83
C ARG A 629 18.86 -0.01 -21.06
N GLN A 630 19.29 -1.01 -20.27
CA GLN A 630 18.72 -2.36 -20.29
C GLN A 630 17.23 -2.41 -19.87
N GLY A 631 16.70 -1.30 -19.34
CA GLY A 631 15.29 -1.11 -19.02
C GLY A 631 14.42 -0.64 -20.20
N PHE A 632 14.95 -0.17 -21.34
CA PHE A 632 14.11 0.37 -22.44
C PHE A 632 14.64 0.25 -23.89
N GLU A 633 15.77 -0.41 -24.17
CA GLU A 633 16.28 -0.56 -25.55
C GLU A 633 16.39 -2.02 -26.04
N ASP A 634 15.55 -2.34 -27.05
CA ASP A 634 15.45 -3.51 -27.98
C ASP A 634 15.57 -4.96 -27.43
#